data_AF-A0A7X7SNC3-F1
#
_entry.id   AF-A0A7X7SNC3-F1
#
_cell.length_a   1.000
_cell.length_b   1.000
_cell.length_c   1.000
_cell.angle_alpha   90.00
_cell.angle_beta   90.00
_cell.angle_gamma   90.00
#
_symmetry.space_group_name_H-M   'P 1'
#
loop_
_entity.id
_entity.type
_entity.pdbx_description
1 polymer ?
#
loop_
_entity_poly.entity_id
_entity_poly.type
_entity_poly.pdbx_seq_one_letter_code
_entity_poly.pdbx_strand_id
1 'polypeptide(L)'
;HRLDDAVAWLERLGVRHVRTGLSWADSFRPNALAWFDRQMNALRDFDVTVTFCFTPEHLGILPHHTSAPREPAEFAEFCAKMIARYAPTCARSTSAAEAQFA
;
A
#
# COMPACT_ATOMS: atom_id res chain seq x y z
N HIS A 1 5.29 6.61 17.00
CA HIS A 1 4.44 6.56 18.19
C HIS A 1 2.97 6.32 17.82
N ARG A 2 2.30 7.18 17.04
CA ARG A 2 0.85 7.02 16.75
C ARG A 2 0.40 5.75 16.00
N LEU A 3 1.29 5.07 15.27
CA LEU A 3 0.88 3.89 14.48
C LEU A 3 0.43 2.75 15.39
N ASP A 4 1.21 2.42 16.41
CA ASP A 4 1.00 1.20 17.20
C ASP A 4 -0.26 1.36 18.06
N ASP A 5 -0.47 2.55 18.62
CA ASP A 5 -1.71 2.90 19.33
C ASP A 5 -2.93 2.79 18.41
N ALA A 6 -2.82 3.27 17.17
CA ALA A 6 -3.91 3.18 16.20
C ALA A 6 -4.23 1.72 15.84
N VAL A 7 -3.21 0.89 15.61
CA VAL A 7 -3.37 -0.54 15.34
C VAL A 7 -4.07 -1.24 16.50
N ALA A 8 -3.62 -1.01 17.74
CA ALA A 8 -4.25 -1.58 18.93
C ALA A 8 -5.73 -1.19 19.07
N TRP A 9 -6.09 0.05 18.71
CA TRP A 9 -7.49 0.46 18.67
C TRP A 9 -8.29 -0.24 17.57
N LEU A 10 -7.74 -0.42 16.37
CA LEU A 10 -8.39 -1.14 15.28
C LEU A 10 -8.68 -2.60 15.66
N GLU A 11 -7.72 -3.28 16.30
CA GLU A 11 -7.90 -4.64 16.81
C GLU A 11 -9.00 -4.71 17.87
N ARG A 12 -8.98 -3.80 18.85
CA ARG A 12 -9.98 -3.74 19.91
C ARG A 12 -11.40 -3.47 19.40
N LEU A 13 -11.52 -2.74 18.29
CA LEU A 13 -12.79 -2.47 17.61
C LEU A 13 -13.24 -3.62 16.69
N GLY A 14 -12.44 -4.67 16.53
CA GLY A 14 -12.74 -5.80 15.66
C GLY A 14 -12.70 -5.47 14.17
N VAL A 15 -11.92 -4.45 13.78
CA VAL A 15 -11.75 -4.08 12.37
C VAL A 15 -11.02 -5.21 11.64
N ARG A 16 -11.57 -5.64 10.49
CA ARG A 16 -10.93 -6.64 9.62
C ARG A 16 -10.29 -6.04 8.37
N HIS A 17 -10.95 -5.06 7.75
CA HIS A 17 -10.51 -4.48 6.49
C HIS A 17 -9.95 -3.08 6.73
N VAL A 18 -8.72 -2.82 6.31
CA VAL A 18 -8.06 -1.53 6.45
C VAL A 18 -7.65 -1.00 5.09
N ARG A 19 -8.16 0.17 4.72
CA ARG A 19 -7.64 0.89 3.55
C ARG A 19 -6.61 1.92 4.00
N THR A 20 -5.42 1.84 3.44
CA THR A 20 -4.31 2.77 3.71
C THR A 20 -3.62 3.19 2.42
N GLY A 21 -2.66 4.11 2.50
CA GLY A 21 -1.94 4.63 1.35
C GLY A 21 -0.43 4.47 1.43
N LEU A 22 0.20 4.17 0.28
CA LEU A 22 1.64 4.32 0.07
C LEU A 22 1.85 5.51 -0.87
N SER A 23 2.63 6.49 -0.41
CA SER A 23 2.80 7.78 -1.06
C SER A 23 4.12 7.84 -1.84
N TRP A 24 4.05 8.06 -3.16
CA TRP A 24 5.21 8.26 -4.04
C TRP A 24 5.97 9.53 -3.65
N ALA A 25 5.28 10.62 -3.30
CA ALA A 25 5.89 11.81 -2.71
C ALA A 25 6.69 11.46 -1.45
N ASP A 26 6.13 10.65 -0.54
CA ASP A 26 6.83 10.28 0.69
C ASP A 26 7.97 9.28 0.45
N SER A 27 8.02 8.59 -0.70
CA SER A 27 9.15 7.71 -1.04
C SER A 27 10.48 8.46 -1.22
N PHE A 28 10.43 9.78 -1.37
CA PHE A 28 11.61 10.65 -1.43
C PHE A 28 12.08 11.13 -0.04
N ARG A 29 11.34 10.84 1.03
CA ARG A 29 11.80 11.15 2.39
C ARG A 29 12.92 10.20 2.82
N PRO A 30 13.82 10.64 3.72
CA PRO A 30 14.79 9.74 4.33
C PRO A 30 14.09 8.55 5.00
N ASN A 31 14.62 7.35 4.77
CA ASN A 31 14.12 6.08 5.35
C ASN A 31 12.67 5.72 4.98
N ALA A 32 12.11 6.27 3.90
CA ALA A 32 10.72 6.02 3.51
C ALA A 32 10.38 4.52 3.36
N LEU A 33 11.27 3.73 2.76
CA LEU A 33 11.04 2.29 2.60
C LEU A 33 10.96 1.57 3.94
N ALA A 34 11.84 1.89 4.88
CA ALA A 34 11.80 1.32 6.24
C ALA A 34 10.52 1.72 6.99
N TRP A 35 10.00 2.92 6.75
CA TRP A 35 8.73 3.35 7.29
C TRP A 35 7.55 2.57 6.66
N PHE A 36 7.55 2.38 5.34
CA PHE A 36 6.54 1.57 4.66
C PHE A 36 6.57 0.11 5.16
N ASP A 37 7.76 -0.46 5.34
CA ASP A 37 7.93 -1.80 5.93
C ASP A 37 7.31 -1.89 7.31
N ARG A 38 7.58 -0.89 8.16
CA ARG A 38 7.00 -0.81 9.50
C ARG A 38 5.48 -0.69 9.46
N GLN A 39 4.93 0.12 8.56
CA GLN A 39 3.49 0.28 8.39
C GLN A 39 2.83 -1.04 7.97
N MET A 40 3.34 -1.67 6.91
CA MET A 40 2.76 -2.89 6.37
C MET A 40 2.91 -4.07 7.34
N ASN A 41 4.03 -4.16 8.06
CA ASN A 41 4.19 -5.18 9.10
C ASN A 41 3.23 -4.98 10.27
N ALA A 42 2.98 -3.73 10.69
CA ALA A 42 2.02 -3.45 11.76
C ALA A 42 0.56 -3.73 11.35
N LEU A 43 0.26 -3.72 10.05
CA LEU A 43 -1.06 -4.01 9.50
C LEU A 43 -1.21 -5.44 8.98
N ARG A 44 -0.24 -6.32 9.22
CA ARG A 44 -0.16 -7.66 8.61
C ARG A 44 -1.34 -8.59 8.96
N ASP A 45 -2.00 -8.35 10.09
CA ASP A 45 -3.10 -9.16 10.60
C ASP A 45 -4.48 -8.64 10.14
N PHE A 46 -4.51 -7.63 9.24
CA PHE A 46 -5.72 -7.09 8.61
C PHE A 46 -5.79 -7.43 7.12
N ASP A 47 -7.01 -7.42 6.56
CA ASP A 47 -7.25 -7.41 5.11
C ASP A 47 -6.98 -6.00 4.57
N VAL A 48 -5.74 -5.76 4.12
CA VAL A 48 -5.30 -4.43 3.71
C VAL A 48 -5.57 -4.16 2.23
N THR A 49 -6.21 -3.02 1.94
CA THR A 49 -6.26 -2.43 0.59
C THR A 49 -5.36 -1.21 0.52
N VAL A 50 -4.32 -1.26 -0.31
CA VAL A 50 -3.40 -0.14 -0.51
C VAL A 50 -3.89 0.76 -1.64
N THR A 51 -3.87 2.07 -1.39
CA THR A 51 -4.04 3.12 -2.41
C THR A 51 -2.68 3.74 -2.73
N PHE A 52 -2.32 3.83 -4.01
CA PHE A 52 -1.13 4.58 -4.43
C PHE A 52 -1.49 6.04 -4.74
N CYS A 53 -0.83 6.94 -4.03
CA CYS A 53 -0.85 8.41 -4.21
C CYS A 53 0.59 8.87 -3.94
N PHE A 54 0.94 10.09 -3.55
CA PHE A 54 0.76 11.35 -4.26
C PHE A 54 2.00 11.62 -5.15
N THR A 55 1.91 12.51 -6.13
CA THR A 55 3.07 12.88 -6.98
C THR A 55 4.09 13.72 -6.21
N PRO A 56 5.40 13.42 -6.22
CA PRO A 56 6.41 14.32 -5.67
C PRO A 56 6.37 15.69 -6.36
N GLU A 57 6.45 16.81 -5.62
CA GLU A 57 6.28 18.15 -6.20
C GLU A 57 7.24 18.44 -7.37
N HIS A 58 8.48 17.96 -7.29
CA HIS A 58 9.48 18.16 -8.34
C HIS A 58 9.22 17.32 -9.61
N LEU A 59 8.32 16.33 -9.55
CA LEU A 59 7.93 15.45 -10.66
C LEU A 59 6.52 15.72 -11.20
N GLY A 60 5.77 16.65 -10.60
CA GLY A 60 4.45 17.05 -11.07
C GLY A 60 4.49 18.07 -12.22
N ILE A 61 3.46 18.08 -13.07
CA ILE A 61 3.27 19.15 -14.09
C ILE A 61 3.27 20.52 -13.40
N LEU A 62 2.56 20.61 -12.28
CA LEU A 62 2.65 21.69 -11.31
C LEU A 62 3.36 21.17 -10.05
N PRO A 63 4.05 22.02 -9.28
CA PRO A 63 4.71 21.63 -8.03
C PRO A 63 3.68 21.41 -6.91
N HIS A 64 2.85 20.38 -7.06
CA HIS A 64 1.77 20.04 -6.15
C HIS A 64 1.56 18.53 -6.10
N HIS A 65 1.26 18.01 -4.92
CA HIS A 65 1.18 16.57 -4.68
C HIS A 65 -0.02 15.87 -5.36
N THR A 66 -1.04 16.63 -5.74
CA THR A 66 -2.17 16.16 -6.57
C THR A 66 -1.98 16.42 -8.06
N SER A 67 -0.86 17.02 -8.47
CA SER A 67 -0.57 17.22 -9.89
C SER A 67 -0.32 15.88 -10.58
N ALA A 68 -0.67 15.78 -11.86
CA ALA A 68 -0.28 14.63 -12.65
C ALA A 68 1.26 14.54 -12.74
N PRO A 69 1.83 13.32 -12.75
CA PRO A 69 3.25 13.14 -13.03
C PRO A 69 3.60 13.71 -14.40
N ARG A 70 4.79 14.33 -14.54
CA ARG A 70 5.34 14.69 -15.86
C ARG A 70 5.54 13.43 -16.69
N GLU A 71 6.21 12.44 -16.11
CA GLU A 71 6.41 11.12 -16.70
C GLU A 71 5.57 10.05 -15.96
N PRO A 72 4.44 9.59 -16.52
CA PRO A 72 3.59 8.57 -15.89
C PRO A 72 4.32 7.25 -15.60
N ALA A 73 5.36 6.94 -16.38
CA ALA A 73 6.15 5.73 -16.21
C ALA A 73 6.87 5.66 -14.85
N GLU A 74 7.30 6.81 -14.29
CA GLU A 74 7.98 6.83 -12.99
C GLU A 74 7.02 6.49 -11.84
N PHE A 75 5.76 6.95 -11.92
CA PHE A 75 4.72 6.55 -10.98
C PHE A 75 4.39 5.06 -11.12
N ALA A 76 4.30 4.56 -12.36
CA ALA A 76 4.06 3.14 -12.62
C ALA A 76 5.19 2.25 -12.04
N GLU A 77 6.44 2.68 -12.18
CA GLU A 77 7.62 2.02 -11.60
C GLU A 77 7.55 1.99 -10.07
N PHE A 78 7.13 3.09 -9.42
CA PHE A 78 6.89 3.11 -7.97
C PHE A 78 5.80 2.09 -7.58
N CYS A 79 4.66 2.10 -8.27
CA CYS A 79 3.57 1.16 -8.03
C CYS A 79 4.05 -0.29 -8.17
N ALA A 80 4.78 -0.62 -9.24
CA ALA A 80 5.33 -1.96 -9.47
C ALA A 80 6.24 -2.43 -8.34
N LYS A 81 7.15 -1.55 -7.86
CA LYS A 81 8.04 -1.85 -6.73
C LYS A 81 7.27 -2.11 -5.44
N MET A 82 6.25 -1.31 -5.15
CA MET A 82 5.45 -1.47 -3.94
C MET A 82 4.56 -2.72 -3.99
N ILE A 83 3.98 -3.04 -5.16
CA ILE A 83 3.22 -4.27 -5.38
C ILE A 83 4.14 -5.49 -5.17
N ALA A 84 5.29 -5.54 -5.84
CA ALA A 84 6.23 -6.66 -5.72
C ALA A 84 6.67 -6.90 -4.27
N ARG A 85 6.74 -5.84 -3.47
CA ARG A 85 7.17 -5.89 -2.06
C ARG A 85 6.06 -6.28 -1.09
N TYR A 86 4.85 -5.73 -1.26
CA TYR A 86 3.79 -5.80 -0.25
C TYR A 86 2.54 -6.58 -0.67
N ALA A 87 2.44 -6.95 -1.94
CA ALA A 87 1.41 -7.82 -2.46
C ALA A 87 2.09 -9.10 -2.99
N PRO A 88 2.60 -9.97 -2.09
CA PRO A 88 3.18 -11.23 -2.53
C PRO A 88 2.16 -11.96 -3.39
N THR A 89 2.60 -12.59 -4.46
CA THR A 89 1.74 -13.41 -5.31
C THR A 89 1.06 -14.43 -4.42
N CYS A 90 -0.19 -14.19 -4.07
CA CYS A 90 -1.04 -15.21 -3.50
C CYS A 90 -1.12 -16.27 -4.59
N ALA A 91 -0.39 -17.37 -4.41
CA ALA A 91 -0.74 -18.59 -5.10
C ALA A 91 -2.20 -18.78 -4.76
N ARG A 92 -3.09 -18.48 -5.71
CA ARG A 92 -4.52 -18.71 -5.55
C ARG A 92 -4.61 -20.15 -5.08
N SER A 93 -4.97 -20.38 -3.82
CA SER A 93 -5.43 -21.69 -3.43
C SER A 93 -6.68 -21.88 -4.28
N THR A 94 -6.55 -22.63 -5.37
CA THR A 94 -7.69 -23.24 -6.03
C THR A 94 -8.31 -24.16 -5.00
N SER A 95 -9.14 -23.62 -4.10
CA SER A 95 -10.05 -24.44 -3.33
C SER A 95 -10.99 -25.03 -4.36
N ALA A 96 -10.92 -26.34 -4.54
CA ALA A 96 -11.75 -27.09 -5.44
C ALA A 96 -13.23 -26.77 -5.19
N ALA A 97 -13.81 -25.96 -6.07
CA ALA A 97 -15.24 -25.80 -6.24
C ALA A 97 -15.67 -26.44 -7.58
N GLU A 98 -15.09 -27.61 -7.88
CA GLU A 98 -15.50 -28.51 -8.99
C GLU A 98 -16.05 -29.83 -8.43
N ALA A 99 -16.94 -29.73 -7.45
CA ALA A 99 -17.75 -30.87 -7.02
C ALA A 99 -19.19 -30.42 -6.78
N GLN A 100 -19.81 -29.80 -7.79
CA GLN A 100 -21.26 -29.59 -7.77
C GLN A 100 -21.88 -29.53 -9.17
N PHE A 101 -21.43 -30.40 -10.07
CA PHE A 101 -22.20 -30.85 -11.23
C PHE A 101 -21.76 -32.28 -11.57
N ALA A 102 -22.21 -33.23 -10.76
CA ALA A 102 -22.26 -34.65 -11.08
C ALA A 102 -23.64 -35.17 -10.68
#